data_AF-A0AA88LD38-F1
#
_entry.id   AF-A0AA88LD38-F1
#
_cell.length_a   1.000
_cell.length_b   1.000
_cell.length_c   1.000
_cell.angle_alpha   90.00
_cell.angle_beta   90.00
_cell.angle_gamma   90.00
#
_symmetry.space_group_name_H-M   'P 1'
#
loop_
_entity.id
_entity.type
_entity.pdbx_description
1 polymer ?
#
loop_
_entity_poly.entity_id
_entity_poly.type
_entity_poly.pdbx_seq_one_letter_code
_entity_poly.pdbx_strand_id
1 'polypeptide(L)'
;MECVKWGNTLPIGPERDLCVSYPLFVKILKKHEETVIELMNKVLKLQHLPTQVSASDDHDVTNEFISDCVDNIMEKVGLSLDEAAGHKKNVLVVNANVQHVLTRKYSTADKIGSPFRLTTAKLVARPQINFKINNKNEPFIPKITDKPNSLRPLAILYDPDENGGQYCHPYEFEIEKYKPLEGFITEKLPIEPKPIEATEVILVDSEEKLKTMLSDLETQTEIAVDLE
;
A
#
# COMPACT_ATOMS: atom_id res chain seq x y z
N MET A 1 18.59 27.61 -9.44
CA MET A 1 19.68 27.87 -10.42
C MET A 1 20.81 28.73 -9.85
N GLU A 2 20.56 29.64 -8.91
CA GLU A 2 21.62 30.49 -8.32
C GLU A 2 22.70 29.69 -7.57
N CYS A 3 22.32 28.65 -6.82
CA CYS A 3 23.28 27.79 -6.11
C CYS A 3 24.28 27.11 -7.06
N VAL A 4 23.84 26.70 -8.26
CA VAL A 4 24.72 26.10 -9.28
C VAL A 4 25.68 27.15 -9.84
N LYS A 5 25.20 28.39 -10.06
CA LYS A 5 26.06 29.50 -10.48
C LYS A 5 27.16 29.76 -9.44
N TRP A 6 26.80 29.77 -8.15
CA TRP A 6 27.75 30.00 -7.06
C TRP A 6 28.74 28.84 -6.88
N GLY A 7 28.29 27.59 -7.09
CA GLY A 7 29.18 26.43 -7.12
C GLY A 7 30.22 26.54 -8.25
N ASN A 8 29.82 26.97 -9.44
CA ASN A 8 30.72 27.15 -10.58
C ASN A 8 31.70 28.31 -10.42
N THR A 9 31.45 29.24 -9.49
CA THR A 9 32.37 30.34 -9.16
C THR A 9 33.40 29.98 -8.09
N LEU A 10 33.39 28.75 -7.57
CA LEU A 10 34.41 28.31 -6.62
C LEU A 10 35.79 28.27 -7.30
N PRO A 11 36.87 28.59 -6.56
CA PRO A 11 38.22 28.65 -7.12
C PRO A 11 38.67 27.26 -7.60
N ILE A 12 39.27 27.21 -8.79
CA ILE A 12 39.75 25.99 -9.45
C ILE A 12 41.26 26.13 -9.69
N GLY A 13 42.01 25.03 -9.52
CA GLY A 13 43.45 24.99 -9.81
C GLY A 13 44.28 25.83 -8.81
N PRO A 14 45.24 26.65 -9.26
CA PRO A 14 46.23 27.28 -8.39
C PRO A 14 45.62 28.29 -7.40
N GLU A 15 44.50 28.92 -7.75
CA GLU A 15 43.75 29.81 -6.85
C GLU A 15 43.12 29.03 -5.68
N ARG A 16 42.73 27.77 -5.91
CA ARG A 16 42.22 26.88 -4.87
C ARG A 16 43.32 26.52 -3.88
N ASP A 17 44.52 26.22 -4.35
CA ASP A 17 45.65 25.85 -3.50
C ASP A 17 46.01 26.97 -2.53
N LEU A 18 45.93 28.23 -3.00
CA LEU A 18 46.06 29.41 -2.15
C LEU A 18 44.93 29.50 -1.12
N CYS A 19 43.68 29.29 -1.51
CA CYS A 19 42.55 29.32 -0.57
C CYS A 19 42.62 28.18 0.47
N VAL A 20 43.08 26.99 0.08
CA VAL A 20 43.25 25.83 0.97
C VAL A 20 44.36 26.06 2.01
N SER A 21 45.34 26.92 1.71
CA SER A 21 46.36 27.31 2.69
C SER A 21 45.78 28.03 3.93
N TYR A 22 44.58 28.61 3.82
CA TYR A 22 43.91 29.27 4.93
C TYR A 22 43.00 28.29 5.70
N PRO A 23 43.27 28.01 6.99
CA PRO A 23 42.53 27.00 7.76
C PRO A 23 41.05 27.37 7.97
N LEU A 24 40.72 28.67 8.00
CA LEU A 24 39.34 29.15 8.11
C LEU A 24 38.51 28.82 6.86
N PHE A 25 39.11 28.92 5.67
CA PHE A 25 38.45 28.59 4.41
C PHE A 25 38.13 27.09 4.33
N VAL A 26 39.11 26.24 4.68
CA VAL A 26 38.92 24.78 4.71
C VAL A 26 37.81 24.38 5.70
N LYS A 27 37.74 25.02 6.87
CA LYS A 27 36.69 24.75 7.86
C LYS A 27 35.29 25.11 7.35
N ILE A 28 35.17 26.24 6.67
CA ILE A 28 33.89 26.68 6.08
C ILE A 28 33.49 25.74 4.94
N LEU A 29 34.44 25.37 4.08
CA LEU A 29 34.20 24.47 2.95
C LEU A 29 33.71 23.10 3.43
N LYS A 30 34.37 22.51 4.43
CA LYS A 30 33.94 21.22 5.04
C LYS A 30 32.53 21.29 5.61
N LYS A 31 32.17 22.39 6.29
CA LYS A 31 30.81 22.57 6.82
C LYS A 31 29.76 22.62 5.70
N HIS A 32 30.07 23.27 4.58
CA HIS A 32 29.17 23.30 3.43
C HIS A 32 29.07 21.93 2.74
N GLU A 33 30.17 21.21 2.63
CA GLU A 33 30.21 19.83 2.12
C GLU A 33 29.30 18.91 2.95
N GLU A 34 29.44 18.91 4.27
CA GLU A 34 28.57 18.16 5.20
C GLU A 34 27.09 18.50 4.98
N THR A 35 26.77 19.80 4.83
CA THR A 35 25.39 20.26 4.61
C THR A 35 24.82 19.73 3.29
N VAL A 36 25.61 19.72 2.21
CA VAL A 36 25.18 19.19 0.91
C VAL A 36 24.94 17.68 1.01
N ILE A 37 25.83 16.95 1.67
CA ILE A 37 25.68 15.50 1.90
C ILE A 37 24.42 15.19 2.72
N GLU A 38 24.13 15.97 3.77
CA GLU A 38 22.90 15.85 4.54
C GLU A 38 21.64 16.06 3.66
N LEU A 39 21.67 17.07 2.79
CA LEU A 39 20.57 17.33 1.85
C LEU A 39 20.38 16.18 0.87
N MET A 40 21.48 15.63 0.33
CA MET A 40 21.44 14.46 -0.56
C MET A 40 20.83 13.25 0.16
N ASN A 41 21.26 12.96 1.38
CA ASN A 41 20.70 11.87 2.19
C ASN A 41 19.20 12.07 2.51
N LYS A 42 18.75 13.32 2.74
CA LYS A 42 17.32 13.62 2.91
C LYS A 42 16.54 13.32 1.63
N VAL A 43 17.06 13.69 0.46
CA VAL A 43 16.42 13.38 -0.83
C VAL A 43 16.34 11.87 -1.07
N LEU A 44 17.41 11.13 -0.80
CA LEU A 44 17.42 9.67 -0.93
C LEU A 44 16.44 8.98 0.01
N LYS A 45 16.34 9.47 1.26
CA LYS A 45 15.36 8.97 2.24
C LYS A 45 13.91 9.19 1.77
N LEU A 46 13.63 10.34 1.15
CA LEU A 46 12.30 10.61 0.58
C LEU A 46 11.96 9.66 -0.59
N GLN A 47 12.96 9.16 -1.31
CA GLN A 47 12.77 8.21 -2.42
C GLN A 47 12.80 6.74 -1.99
N HIS A 48 12.85 6.47 -0.67
CA HIS A 48 12.96 5.14 -0.08
C HIS A 48 14.15 4.31 -0.58
N LEU A 49 15.23 4.99 -0.98
CA LEU A 49 16.49 4.34 -1.34
C LEU A 49 17.36 4.18 -0.08
N PRO A 50 18.25 3.17 -0.03
CA PRO A 50 19.18 3.03 1.08
C PRO A 50 19.96 4.34 1.26
N THR A 51 20.08 4.83 2.49
CA THR A 51 20.86 6.03 2.79
C THR A 51 22.28 5.64 3.14
N GLN A 52 23.25 5.97 2.28
CA GLN A 52 24.66 6.04 2.70
C GLN A 52 25.52 6.83 1.68
N VAL A 53 25.16 8.10 1.43
CA VAL A 53 26.16 9.06 0.97
C VAL A 53 26.91 9.51 2.22
N SER A 54 28.07 8.91 2.46
CA SER A 54 28.99 9.36 3.50
C SER A 54 29.95 10.38 2.90
N ALA A 55 30.51 11.27 3.73
CA ALA A 55 31.75 11.98 3.41
C ALA A 55 32.91 10.97 3.42
N SER A 56 32.86 9.98 2.54
CA SER A 56 33.98 9.08 2.29
C SER A 56 35.02 9.87 1.50
N ASP A 57 36.31 9.73 1.83
CA ASP A 57 37.40 10.30 1.02
C ASP A 57 37.46 9.70 -0.41
N ASP A 58 36.70 8.63 -0.66
CA ASP A 58 36.57 7.99 -1.97
C ASP A 58 35.39 8.58 -2.77
N HIS A 59 35.72 9.57 -3.59
CA HIS A 59 34.77 10.22 -4.49
C HIS A 59 34.22 9.26 -5.57
N ASP A 60 34.93 8.20 -5.93
CA ASP A 60 34.50 7.30 -7.00
C ASP A 60 33.36 6.38 -6.50
N VAL A 61 33.49 5.84 -5.28
CA VAL A 61 32.44 5.02 -4.64
C VAL A 61 31.16 5.82 -4.42
N THR A 62 31.27 7.08 -4.01
CA THR A 62 30.10 7.94 -3.80
C THR A 62 29.40 8.27 -5.12
N ASN A 63 30.16 8.52 -6.20
CA ASN A 63 29.60 8.77 -7.52
C ASN A 63 28.90 7.54 -8.12
N GLU A 64 29.48 6.34 -7.96
CA GLU A 64 28.85 5.08 -8.41
C GLU A 64 27.51 4.86 -7.69
N PHE A 65 27.49 5.03 -6.37
CA PHE A 65 26.26 4.92 -5.57
C PHE A 65 25.18 5.93 -5.98
N ILE A 66 25.56 7.18 -6.26
CA ILE A 66 24.63 8.20 -6.74
C ILE A 66 24.09 7.81 -8.12
N SER A 67 24.93 7.28 -9.01
CA SER A 67 24.52 6.81 -10.33
C SER A 67 23.45 5.73 -10.22
N ASP A 68 23.68 4.72 -9.37
CA ASP A 68 22.70 3.66 -9.12
C ASP A 68 21.37 4.22 -8.59
N CYS A 69 21.42 5.18 -7.67
CA CYS A 69 20.23 5.83 -7.16
C CYS A 69 19.47 6.61 -8.25
N VAL A 70 20.18 7.32 -9.12
CA VAL A 70 19.59 8.05 -10.25
C VAL A 70 18.94 7.09 -11.23
N ASP A 71 19.60 5.99 -11.57
CA ASP A 71 19.05 4.97 -12.48
C ASP A 71 17.76 4.36 -11.92
N ASN A 72 17.73 4.05 -10.62
CA ASN A 72 16.53 3.59 -9.93
C ASN A 72 15.37 4.62 -9.99
N ILE A 73 15.67 5.91 -9.85
CA ILE A 73 14.67 6.98 -9.96
C ILE A 73 14.16 7.08 -11.40
N MET A 74 15.06 7.02 -12.38
CA MET A 74 14.72 7.09 -13.80
C MET A 74 13.89 5.89 -14.25
N GLU A 75 14.16 4.68 -13.74
CA GLU A 75 13.32 3.50 -13.99
C GLU A 75 11.89 3.70 -13.46
N LYS A 76 11.73 4.22 -12.23
CA LYS A 76 10.41 4.55 -11.66
C LYS A 76 9.68 5.61 -12.48
N VAL A 77 10.39 6.63 -12.96
CA VAL A 77 9.82 7.66 -13.84
C VAL A 77 9.37 7.04 -15.16
N GLY A 78 10.18 6.15 -15.76
CA GLY A 78 9.82 5.41 -16.96
C GLY A 78 8.52 4.60 -16.77
N LEU A 79 8.46 3.82 -15.69
CA LEU A 79 7.26 3.03 -15.35
C LEU A 79 6.02 3.91 -15.14
N SER A 80 6.17 5.06 -14.46
CA SER A 80 5.07 5.99 -14.22
C SER A 80 4.61 6.69 -15.50
N LEU A 81 5.53 7.03 -16.40
CA LEU A 81 5.22 7.60 -17.70
C LEU A 81 4.52 6.58 -18.61
N ASP A 82 4.96 5.33 -18.61
CA ASP A 82 4.32 4.25 -19.36
C ASP A 82 2.89 3.98 -18.86
N GLU A 83 2.68 4.05 -17.54
CA GLU A 83 1.34 3.98 -16.94
C GLU A 83 0.46 5.17 -17.37
N ALA A 84 0.99 6.40 -17.34
CA ALA A 84 0.26 7.61 -17.72
C ALA A 84 -0.04 7.69 -19.23
N ALA A 85 0.85 7.19 -20.08
CA ALA A 85 0.68 7.13 -21.53
C ALA A 85 -0.31 6.04 -21.98
N GLY A 86 -0.81 5.21 -21.05
CA GLY A 86 -1.74 4.12 -21.36
C GLY A 86 -1.09 2.96 -22.10
N HIS A 87 0.25 2.90 -22.18
CA HIS A 87 1.00 1.79 -22.74
C HIS A 87 1.07 0.61 -21.76
N LYS A 88 -0.07 0.20 -21.18
CA LYS A 88 -0.19 -1.13 -20.57
C LYS A 88 -0.29 -2.17 -21.69
N LYS A 89 0.80 -2.40 -22.41
CA LYS A 89 1.06 -3.77 -22.88
C LYS A 89 1.33 -4.57 -21.63
N ASN A 90 0.51 -5.59 -21.38
CA ASN A 90 0.58 -6.48 -20.23
C ASN A 90 1.97 -7.15 -20.11
N VAL A 91 2.97 -6.43 -19.63
CA VAL A 91 4.28 -6.95 -19.25
C VAL A 91 4.41 -6.69 -17.76
N LEU A 92 3.98 -7.70 -17.03
CA LEU A 92 4.25 -7.87 -15.61
C LEU A 92 5.77 -7.82 -15.40
N VAL A 93 6.29 -6.71 -14.89
CA VAL A 93 7.51 -6.73 -14.09
C VAL A 93 7.12 -6.34 -12.67
N VAL A 94 7.13 -7.35 -11.82
CA VAL A 94 6.92 -7.24 -10.39
C VAL A 94 8.18 -6.60 -9.79
N ASN A 95 8.17 -5.30 -9.51
CA ASN A 95 9.07 -4.73 -8.52
C ASN A 95 8.32 -4.65 -7.19
N ALA A 96 8.42 -5.75 -6.44
CA ALA A 96 7.97 -5.85 -5.07
C ALA A 96 9.00 -5.17 -4.15
N ASN A 97 8.72 -3.94 -3.72
CA ASN A 97 9.24 -3.41 -2.45
C ASN A 97 8.28 -3.73 -1.30
N VAL A 98 7.79 -4.98 -1.24
CA VAL A 98 7.16 -5.51 -0.03
C VAL A 98 8.27 -6.16 0.76
N GLN A 99 8.81 -5.41 1.71
CA GLN A 99 9.67 -5.96 2.75
C GLN A 99 8.90 -7.08 3.47
N HIS A 100 9.48 -8.27 3.44
CA HIS A 100 9.16 -9.43 4.29
C HIS A 100 7.68 -9.87 4.39
N VAL A 101 7.25 -10.70 3.43
CA VAL A 101 6.37 -11.83 3.75
C VAL A 101 7.04 -13.09 3.23
N LEU A 102 7.42 -13.98 4.15
CA LEU A 102 8.05 -15.27 3.88
C LEU A 102 7.08 -16.20 3.14
N THR A 103 6.99 -16.09 1.81
CA THR A 103 6.29 -17.11 1.01
C THR A 103 7.18 -18.35 0.90
N ARG A 104 6.84 -19.35 1.72
CA ARG A 104 7.38 -20.71 1.68
C ARG A 104 7.27 -21.27 0.26
N LYS A 105 8.42 -21.53 -0.40
CA LYS A 105 8.47 -22.19 -1.71
C LYS A 105 8.15 -23.68 -1.51
N TYR A 106 6.96 -24.11 -1.88
CA TYR A 106 6.66 -25.53 -2.07
C TYR A 106 7.19 -25.95 -3.45
N SER A 107 8.10 -26.90 -3.47
CA SER A 107 8.58 -27.58 -4.67
C SER A 107 7.42 -28.38 -5.29
N THR A 108 6.97 -27.99 -6.48
CA THR A 108 6.02 -28.76 -7.27
C THR A 108 6.72 -29.96 -7.87
N ALA A 109 6.50 -31.14 -7.29
CA ALA A 109 6.68 -32.41 -7.99
C ALA A 109 5.43 -32.64 -8.85
N ASP A 110 5.64 -32.74 -10.16
CA ASP A 110 4.63 -33.10 -11.16
C ASP A 110 3.92 -34.41 -10.76
N LYS A 111 2.61 -34.33 -10.53
CA LYS A 111 1.71 -35.47 -10.65
C LYS A 111 0.53 -35.11 -11.54
N ILE A 112 0.53 -35.76 -12.70
CA ILE A 112 -0.51 -35.83 -13.71
C ILE A 112 -1.75 -36.49 -13.07
N GLY A 113 -2.91 -35.81 -13.08
CA GLY A 113 -4.18 -36.46 -12.68
C GLY A 113 -5.33 -35.58 -12.16
N SER A 114 -5.25 -34.25 -12.16
CA SER A 114 -6.40 -33.39 -11.80
C SER A 114 -7.00 -32.68 -13.03
N PRO A 115 -8.34 -32.60 -13.16
CA PRO A 115 -8.99 -31.89 -14.28
C PRO A 115 -8.86 -30.36 -14.16
N PHE A 116 -8.32 -29.87 -13.05
CA PHE A 116 -8.08 -28.45 -12.82
C PHE A 116 -6.63 -28.12 -13.15
N ARG A 117 -6.42 -27.61 -14.36
CA ARG A 117 -5.18 -26.95 -14.73
C ARG A 117 -5.09 -25.65 -13.93
N LEU A 118 -4.27 -25.63 -12.88
CA LEU A 118 -3.85 -24.40 -12.23
C LEU A 118 -3.15 -23.55 -13.31
N THR A 119 -3.88 -22.64 -13.95
CA THR A 119 -3.28 -21.74 -14.93
C THR A 119 -2.27 -20.91 -14.17
N THR A 120 -0.99 -21.26 -14.33
CA THR A 120 0.14 -20.48 -13.87
C THR A 120 -0.04 -19.04 -14.34
N ALA A 121 -0.54 -18.18 -13.44
CA ALA A 121 -0.34 -16.74 -13.24
C ALA A 121 0.24 -15.89 -14.39
N LYS A 122 -0.10 -16.18 -15.64
CA LYS A 122 0.20 -15.34 -16.80
C LYS A 122 -1.10 -14.67 -17.17
N LEU A 123 -1.22 -13.40 -16.76
CA LEU A 123 -2.27 -12.45 -17.16
C LEU A 123 -3.55 -12.33 -16.31
N VAL A 124 -3.57 -12.67 -15.02
CA VAL A 124 -4.66 -12.19 -14.16
C VAL A 124 -4.35 -10.74 -13.77
N ALA A 125 -5.07 -9.79 -14.37
CA ALA A 125 -4.97 -8.39 -13.99
C ALA A 125 -5.36 -8.23 -12.52
N ARG A 126 -4.60 -7.43 -11.79
CA ARG A 126 -4.88 -7.12 -10.38
C ARG A 126 -6.23 -6.39 -10.30
N PRO A 127 -7.25 -6.92 -9.59
CA PRO A 127 -8.58 -6.31 -9.54
C PRO A 127 -8.55 -4.88 -8.99
N GLN A 128 -7.55 -4.57 -8.15
CA GLN A 128 -7.30 -3.26 -7.58
C GLN A 128 -7.18 -2.13 -8.61
N ILE A 129 -6.75 -2.43 -9.84
CA ILE A 129 -6.54 -1.42 -10.90
C ILE A 129 -7.85 -0.74 -11.31
N ASN A 130 -8.98 -1.44 -11.16
CA ASN A 130 -10.29 -0.94 -11.56
C ASN A 130 -10.93 -0.07 -10.46
N PHE A 131 -10.31 0.02 -9.28
CA PHE A 131 -10.83 0.74 -8.13
C PHE A 131 -9.96 1.93 -7.77
N LYS A 132 -10.60 2.98 -7.23
CA LYS A 132 -9.89 4.13 -6.67
C LYS A 132 -9.38 3.77 -5.27
N ILE A 133 -8.07 3.51 -5.14
CA ILE A 133 -7.42 3.16 -3.88
C ILE A 133 -6.67 4.36 -3.31
N ASN A 134 -6.83 4.60 -2.01
CA ASN A 134 -6.07 5.60 -1.26
C ASN A 134 -5.24 4.88 -0.19
N ASN A 135 -3.90 4.96 -0.28
CA ASN A 135 -2.95 4.34 0.65
C ASN A 135 -2.33 5.36 1.62
N LYS A 136 -2.94 6.53 1.81
CA LYS A 136 -2.47 7.50 2.80
C LYS A 136 -2.63 6.95 4.21
N ASN A 137 -1.67 7.26 5.07
CA ASN A 137 -1.71 6.90 6.49
C ASN A 137 -2.57 7.91 7.28
N GLU A 138 -3.87 7.91 7.00
CA GLU A 138 -4.89 8.71 7.68
C GLU A 138 -5.81 7.77 8.49
N PRO A 139 -6.42 8.22 9.60
CA PRO A 139 -7.38 7.41 10.34
C PRO A 139 -8.51 6.90 9.44
N PHE A 140 -8.89 5.63 9.61
CA PHE A 140 -9.93 5.02 8.79
C PHE A 140 -11.28 5.73 8.99
N ILE A 141 -11.81 6.32 7.93
CA ILE A 141 -13.14 6.92 7.92
C ILE A 141 -14.16 5.85 7.52
N PRO A 142 -15.18 5.56 8.35
CA PRO A 142 -16.28 4.66 7.99
C PRO A 142 -16.95 5.11 6.69
N LYS A 143 -17.08 4.18 5.72
CA LYS A 143 -17.66 4.46 4.39
C LYS A 143 -19.19 4.37 4.35
N ILE A 144 -19.84 4.19 5.49
CA ILE A 144 -21.29 4.03 5.59
C ILE A 144 -22.00 5.38 5.34
N THR A 145 -22.96 5.39 4.42
CA THR A 145 -23.80 6.58 4.10
C THR A 145 -25.13 6.54 4.83
N ASP A 146 -25.73 5.36 4.90
CA ASP A 146 -27.07 5.12 5.41
C ASP A 146 -27.01 4.04 6.50
N LYS A 147 -27.70 4.28 7.61
CA LYS A 147 -27.69 3.41 8.79
C LYS A 147 -29.05 2.74 8.98
N PRO A 148 -29.32 1.57 8.38
CA PRO A 148 -30.55 0.81 8.64
C PRO A 148 -30.60 0.29 10.08
N ASN A 149 -31.81 0.03 10.61
CA ASN A 149 -32.02 -0.51 11.97
C ASN A 149 -31.35 0.33 13.09
N SER A 150 -31.26 1.65 12.91
CA SER A 150 -30.56 2.54 13.83
C SER A 150 -31.37 2.80 15.11
N LEU A 151 -30.72 2.66 16.27
CA LEU A 151 -31.24 3.18 17.56
C LEU A 151 -30.68 4.57 17.86
N ARG A 152 -29.49 4.87 17.34
CA ARG A 152 -28.85 6.19 17.39
C ARG A 152 -28.62 6.70 15.95
N PRO A 153 -28.95 7.97 15.64
CA PRO A 153 -28.72 8.53 14.31
C PRO A 153 -27.25 8.40 13.90
N LEU A 154 -27.00 8.26 12.60
CA LEU A 154 -25.65 8.13 12.06
C LEU A 154 -24.82 9.35 12.46
N ALA A 155 -23.82 9.13 13.32
CA ALA A 155 -22.87 10.12 13.74
C ALA A 155 -21.48 9.49 13.66
N ILE A 156 -20.70 9.89 12.66
CA ILE A 156 -19.29 9.51 12.53
C ILE A 156 -18.50 10.53 13.35
N LEU A 157 -18.29 10.20 14.62
CA LEU A 157 -17.56 11.04 15.56
C LEU A 157 -16.08 10.66 15.54
N TYR A 158 -15.22 11.66 15.66
CA TYR A 158 -13.78 11.49 15.76
C TYR A 158 -13.37 11.62 17.21
N ASP A 159 -12.79 10.56 17.77
CA ASP A 159 -12.24 10.55 19.12
C ASP A 159 -10.72 10.72 19.03
N PRO A 160 -10.18 11.87 19.49
CA PRO A 160 -8.75 12.09 19.54
C PRO A 160 -8.13 11.25 20.65
N ASP A 161 -7.16 10.40 20.28
CA ASP A 161 -6.36 9.59 21.20
C ASP A 161 -4.86 9.92 21.00
N GLU A 162 -4.00 9.52 21.95
CA GLU A 162 -2.55 9.80 21.92
C GLU A 162 -1.86 9.26 20.64
N ASN A 163 -2.48 8.28 19.96
CA ASN A 163 -1.99 7.65 18.74
C ASN A 163 -2.57 8.23 17.43
N GLY A 164 -3.16 9.42 17.44
CA GLY A 164 -3.65 10.08 16.22
C GLY A 164 -5.15 9.95 15.96
N GLY A 165 -5.91 9.52 16.97
CA GLY A 165 -7.37 9.48 17.01
C GLY A 165 -8.03 8.50 16.03
N GLN A 166 -9.21 8.02 16.41
CA GLN A 166 -9.98 7.02 15.66
C GLN A 166 -11.43 7.47 15.52
N TYR A 167 -12.07 7.08 14.42
CA TYR A 167 -13.51 7.27 14.27
C TYR A 167 -14.28 6.18 15.04
N CYS A 168 -15.32 6.56 15.78
CA CYS A 168 -16.14 5.61 16.53
C CYS A 168 -16.82 4.61 15.59
N HIS A 169 -17.08 3.40 16.09
CA HIS A 169 -17.75 2.38 15.28
C HIS A 169 -19.23 2.74 15.09
N PRO A 170 -19.74 2.85 13.84
CA PRO A 170 -21.09 3.38 13.59
C PRO A 170 -22.24 2.63 14.28
N TYR A 171 -22.08 1.32 14.52
CA TYR A 171 -23.07 0.44 15.16
C TYR A 171 -22.73 0.02 16.60
N GLU A 172 -21.74 0.64 17.23
CA GLU A 172 -21.31 0.27 18.59
C GLU A 172 -22.47 0.23 19.59
N PHE A 173 -23.24 1.31 19.64
CA PHE A 173 -24.38 1.45 20.54
C PHE A 173 -25.50 0.43 20.26
N GLU A 174 -25.76 0.11 18.99
CA GLU A 174 -26.73 -0.90 18.60
C GLU A 174 -26.31 -2.29 19.04
N ILE A 175 -25.02 -2.63 18.90
CA ILE A 175 -24.46 -3.92 19.30
C ILE A 175 -24.53 -4.07 20.83
N GLU A 176 -24.18 -3.03 21.58
CA GLU A 176 -24.24 -3.05 23.05
C GLU A 176 -25.68 -3.25 23.58
N LYS A 177 -26.67 -2.69 22.88
CA LYS A 177 -28.08 -2.80 23.27
C LYS A 177 -28.80 -3.97 22.60
N TYR A 178 -28.13 -4.70 21.74
CA TYR A 178 -28.72 -5.80 21.01
C TYR A 178 -29.17 -6.89 21.98
N LYS A 179 -30.44 -7.28 21.84
CA LYS A 179 -31.00 -8.42 22.55
C LYS A 179 -31.36 -9.48 21.52
N PRO A 180 -30.75 -10.67 21.58
CA PRO A 180 -31.12 -11.77 20.69
C PRO A 180 -32.61 -12.07 20.80
N LEU A 181 -33.24 -12.47 19.69
CA LEU A 181 -34.60 -12.96 19.71
C LEU A 181 -34.69 -14.20 20.63
N GLU A 182 -35.78 -14.35 21.37
CA GLU A 182 -35.95 -15.43 22.36
C GLU A 182 -35.71 -16.83 21.75
N GLY A 183 -36.11 -17.01 20.48
CA GLY A 183 -35.91 -18.26 19.76
C GLY A 183 -34.45 -18.64 19.46
N PHE A 184 -33.49 -17.73 19.64
CA PHE A 184 -32.05 -18.04 19.55
C PHE A 184 -31.45 -18.49 20.89
N ILE A 185 -32.15 -18.25 21.99
CA ILE A 185 -31.69 -18.57 23.35
C ILE A 185 -32.24 -19.95 23.78
N THR A 186 -33.37 -20.37 23.22
CA THR A 186 -33.98 -21.68 23.47
C THR A 186 -33.28 -22.80 22.72
N GLU A 187 -33.12 -23.96 23.35
CA GLU A 187 -32.67 -25.19 22.67
C GLU A 187 -33.64 -25.56 21.53
N LYS A 188 -33.08 -25.77 20.34
CA LYS A 188 -33.79 -26.24 19.15
C LYS A 188 -33.11 -27.47 18.60
N LEU A 189 -33.89 -28.32 17.94
CA LEU A 189 -33.33 -29.46 17.23
C LEU A 189 -32.49 -28.95 16.04
N PRO A 190 -31.26 -29.47 15.85
CA PRO A 190 -30.43 -29.13 14.70
C PRO A 190 -31.15 -29.47 13.39
N ILE A 191 -31.15 -28.51 12.46
CA ILE A 191 -31.64 -28.72 11.09
C ILE A 191 -30.44 -29.13 10.25
N GLU A 192 -30.50 -30.33 9.65
CA GLU A 192 -29.44 -30.79 8.78
C GLU A 192 -29.40 -29.98 7.47
N PRO A 193 -28.19 -29.67 6.96
CA PRO A 193 -28.07 -28.98 5.68
C PRO A 193 -28.66 -29.83 4.56
N LYS A 194 -29.22 -29.16 3.56
CA LYS A 194 -29.72 -29.84 2.35
C LYS A 194 -28.56 -30.52 1.61
N PRO A 195 -28.81 -31.62 0.89
CA PRO A 195 -27.81 -32.24 0.04
C PRO A 195 -27.20 -31.25 -0.95
N ILE A 196 -25.92 -31.43 -1.27
CA ILE A 196 -25.19 -30.54 -2.18
C ILE A 196 -25.79 -30.54 -3.59
N GLU A 197 -26.35 -31.68 -4.02
CA GLU A 197 -27.00 -31.84 -5.32
C GLU A 197 -28.29 -31.03 -5.42
N ALA A 198 -28.93 -30.72 -4.28
CA ALA A 198 -30.16 -29.94 -4.20
C ALA A 198 -29.90 -28.45 -3.93
N THR A 199 -28.62 -28.06 -3.74
CA THR A 199 -28.24 -26.71 -3.33
C THR A 199 -27.34 -26.09 -4.40
N GLU A 200 -27.95 -25.46 -5.39
CA GLU A 200 -27.21 -24.76 -6.45
C GLU A 200 -26.48 -23.54 -5.89
N VAL A 201 -25.21 -23.37 -6.28
CA VAL A 201 -24.40 -22.21 -5.90
C VAL A 201 -24.78 -21.04 -6.80
N ILE A 202 -25.35 -20.00 -6.20
CA ILE A 202 -25.78 -18.79 -6.92
C ILE A 202 -24.60 -17.81 -6.99
N LEU A 203 -24.07 -17.60 -8.20
CA LEU A 203 -23.03 -16.59 -8.44
C LEU A 203 -23.64 -15.19 -8.64
N VAL A 204 -23.34 -14.30 -7.71
CA VAL A 204 -23.80 -12.90 -7.71
C VAL A 204 -22.65 -11.98 -8.15
N ASP A 205 -22.70 -11.51 -9.38
CA ASP A 205 -21.67 -10.69 -10.04
C ASP A 205 -22.19 -9.36 -10.63
N SER A 206 -23.49 -9.09 -10.48
CA SER A 206 -24.18 -7.93 -11.05
C SER A 206 -25.12 -7.28 -10.03
N GLU A 207 -25.40 -5.99 -10.22
CA GLU A 207 -26.27 -5.23 -9.32
C GLU A 207 -27.70 -5.79 -9.27
N GLU A 208 -28.22 -6.29 -10.39
CA GLU A 208 -29.54 -6.90 -10.46
C GLU A 208 -29.63 -8.17 -9.62
N LYS A 209 -28.65 -9.07 -9.75
CA LYS A 209 -28.58 -10.29 -8.93
C LYS A 209 -28.41 -9.96 -7.44
N LEU A 210 -27.65 -8.91 -7.12
CA LEU A 210 -27.48 -8.45 -5.73
C LEU A 210 -28.82 -8.01 -5.12
N LYS A 211 -29.65 -7.25 -5.87
CA LYS A 211 -30.98 -6.84 -5.42
C LYS A 211 -31.92 -8.03 -5.19
N THR A 212 -31.92 -9.00 -6.09
CA THR A 212 -32.69 -10.24 -5.91
C THR A 212 -32.26 -10.98 -4.65
N MET A 213 -30.94 -11.16 -4.46
CA MET A 213 -30.39 -11.78 -3.26
C MET A 213 -30.78 -11.03 -1.99
N LEU A 214 -30.75 -9.70 -1.98
CA LEU A 214 -31.16 -8.90 -0.82
C LEU A 214 -32.63 -9.13 -0.46
N SER A 215 -33.54 -9.14 -1.44
CA SER A 215 -34.96 -9.42 -1.21
C SER A 215 -35.18 -10.84 -0.64
N ASP A 216 -34.41 -11.83 -1.09
CA ASP A 216 -34.47 -13.17 -0.54
C ASP A 216 -33.95 -13.21 0.91
N LEU A 217 -32.82 -12.54 1.20
CA LEU A 217 -32.22 -12.47 2.54
C LEU A 217 -33.11 -11.76 3.56
N GLU A 218 -33.89 -10.76 3.16
CA GLU A 218 -34.86 -10.07 4.04
C GLU A 218 -35.96 -11.01 4.56
N THR A 219 -36.25 -12.11 3.85
CA THR A 219 -37.25 -13.10 4.27
C THR A 219 -36.71 -14.16 5.23
N GLN A 220 -35.38 -14.27 5.35
CA GLN A 220 -34.74 -15.31 6.15
C GLN A 220 -34.60 -14.88 7.61
N THR A 221 -34.74 -15.84 8.53
CA THR A 221 -34.58 -15.60 9.97
C THR A 221 -33.14 -15.70 10.44
N GLU A 222 -32.31 -16.46 9.74
CA GLU A 222 -30.91 -16.70 10.06
C GLU A 222 -30.09 -16.91 8.78
N ILE A 223 -28.84 -16.44 8.78
CA ILE A 223 -27.93 -16.54 7.65
C ILE A 223 -26.52 -16.87 8.14
N ALA A 224 -25.76 -17.60 7.34
CA ALA A 224 -24.34 -17.86 7.56
C ALA A 224 -23.53 -17.03 6.55
N VAL A 225 -22.47 -16.37 7.02
CA VAL A 225 -21.63 -15.48 6.22
C VAL A 225 -20.17 -15.85 6.42
N ASP A 226 -19.42 -15.97 5.33
CA ASP A 226 -17.98 -16.23 5.32
C ASP A 226 -17.30 -15.42 4.20
N LEU A 227 -15.99 -15.18 4.32
CA LEU A 227 -15.19 -14.37 3.40
C LEU A 227 -13.81 -15.02 3.15
N GLU A 228 -13.29 -14.89 1.92
CA GLU A 228 -11.97 -15.38 1.49
C GLU A 228 -10.92 -14.26 1.37
#